data_AF-A0A699ZU61-F1
#
_entry.id   AF-A0A699ZU61-F1
#
_cell.length_a   1.000
_cell.length_b   1.000
_cell.length_c   1.000
_cell.angle_alpha   90.00
_cell.angle_beta   90.00
_cell.angle_gamma   90.00
#
_symmetry.space_group_name_H-M   'P 1'
#
loop_
_entity.id
_entity.type
_entity.pdbx_description
1 polymer ?
#
loop_
_entity_poly.entity_id
_entity_poly.type
_entity_poly.pdbx_seq_one_letter_code
_entity_poly.pdbx_strand_id
1 'polypeptide(L)'
;MAGSGGGGWVRKGRLRSAAGPGQGVPGRSPALEQAAVALAATPGDGGIGRQPAVVRGRHVPCFQGSDLLAWLASSTAAALLVQQHGVQQAASLLLAANIISPAADSLPELLEASAQQATTQTDTTTSLNSAATTGTGTALSEEGGKALPKVLPATSYHLVSEAGRPGKGAALNSHYWWSGPVRPAVEVAADLRARILALYDTHLSSNGRSVNYPALKADPRFAEYVDATAELQRGGAHGAVHQPVQCR
;
A
#
# COMPACT_ATOMS: atom_id res chain seq x y z
N MET A 1 -43.20 7.04 49.15
CA MET A 1 -41.78 7.39 48.90
C MET A 1 -40.97 6.10 48.84
N ALA A 2 -40.58 5.68 47.65
CA ALA A 2 -39.51 4.70 47.44
C ALA A 2 -39.04 4.87 45.99
N GLY A 3 -37.84 5.44 45.83
CA GLY A 3 -37.24 5.76 44.54
C GLY A 3 -36.69 4.52 43.86
N SER A 4 -37.05 4.33 42.58
CA SER A 4 -36.42 3.34 41.71
C SER A 4 -35.31 4.04 40.94
N GLY A 5 -34.07 3.81 41.38
CA GLY A 5 -32.85 4.35 40.79
C GLY A 5 -32.41 3.55 39.57
N GLY A 6 -32.11 4.26 38.49
CA GLY A 6 -31.63 3.72 37.23
C GLY A 6 -30.22 3.11 37.30
N GLY A 7 -30.02 2.05 36.52
CA GLY A 7 -28.72 1.46 36.22
C GLY A 7 -28.52 1.36 34.71
N GLY A 8 -28.15 2.49 34.09
CA GLY A 8 -27.78 2.53 32.67
C GLY A 8 -26.42 1.87 32.46
N TRP A 9 -26.41 0.72 31.79
CA TRP A 9 -25.18 0.03 31.38
C TRP A 9 -24.52 0.76 30.21
N VAL A 10 -23.68 1.76 30.52
CA VAL A 10 -22.78 2.36 29.52
C VAL A 10 -21.66 1.38 29.23
N ARG A 11 -21.82 0.56 28.18
CA ARG A 11 -20.73 -0.24 27.62
C ARG A 11 -19.75 0.72 26.92
N LYS A 12 -18.73 1.18 27.64
CA LYS A 12 -17.52 1.77 27.04
C LYS A 12 -16.86 0.68 26.18
N GLY A 13 -17.16 0.66 24.89
CA GLY A 13 -16.45 -0.10 23.89
C GLY A 13 -15.01 0.39 23.83
N ARG A 14 -14.12 -0.26 24.57
CA ARG A 14 -12.68 -0.07 24.46
C ARG A 14 -12.30 -0.53 23.05
N LEU A 15 -12.12 0.41 22.12
CA LEU A 15 -11.47 0.15 20.85
C LEU A 15 -10.14 -0.52 21.18
N ARG A 16 -10.01 -1.80 20.81
CA ARG A 16 -8.75 -2.53 20.90
C ARG A 16 -7.83 -1.95 19.83
N SER A 17 -7.20 -0.82 20.16
CA SER A 17 -6.01 -0.36 19.49
C SER A 17 -4.85 -1.18 20.06
N ALA A 18 -4.30 -2.07 19.23
CA ALA A 18 -2.93 -2.60 19.34
C ALA A 18 -2.73 -3.70 18.29
N ALA A 19 -2.48 -3.30 17.04
CA ALA A 19 -1.30 -3.87 16.40
C ALA A 19 -0.12 -3.32 17.22
N GLY A 20 0.68 -4.20 17.83
CA GLY A 20 1.90 -3.76 18.52
C GLY A 20 2.80 -2.99 17.55
N PRO A 21 3.77 -2.20 18.04
CA PRO A 21 4.76 -1.55 17.18
C PRO A 21 5.40 -2.63 16.31
N GLY A 22 4.97 -2.71 15.05
CA GLY A 22 5.42 -3.71 14.11
C GLY A 22 6.92 -3.55 13.94
N GLN A 23 7.67 -4.64 14.01
CA GLN A 23 9.02 -4.64 13.46
C GLN A 23 8.90 -4.13 12.03
N GLY A 24 9.58 -3.02 11.74
CA GLY A 24 9.44 -2.28 10.50
C GLY A 24 9.54 -3.20 9.29
N VAL A 25 8.71 -2.94 8.28
CA VAL A 25 8.77 -3.72 7.04
C VAL A 25 10.18 -3.49 6.47
N PRO A 26 11.00 -4.54 6.29
CA PRO A 26 12.38 -4.38 5.90
C PRO A 26 12.47 -3.56 4.60
N GLY A 27 13.20 -2.44 4.65
CA GLY A 27 13.36 -1.52 3.53
C GLY A 27 12.54 -0.22 3.60
N ARG A 28 11.68 -0.01 4.59
CA ARG A 28 11.03 1.29 4.80
C ARG A 28 11.96 2.25 5.54
N SER A 29 11.99 3.51 5.11
CA SER A 29 12.74 4.53 5.86
C SER A 29 12.03 4.85 7.18
N PRO A 30 12.76 5.11 8.28
CA PRO A 30 12.16 5.48 9.56
C PRO A 30 11.23 6.71 9.45
N ALA A 31 11.56 7.66 8.57
CA ALA A 31 10.73 8.84 8.30
C ALA A 31 9.37 8.48 7.70
N LEU A 32 9.33 7.49 6.80
CA LEU A 32 8.10 7.00 6.19
C LEU A 32 7.22 6.27 7.22
N GLU A 33 7.83 5.46 8.09
CA GLU A 33 7.10 4.78 9.17
C GLU A 33 6.53 5.76 10.19
N GLN A 34 7.31 6.76 10.59
CA GLN A 34 6.85 7.83 11.49
C GLN A 34 5.67 8.59 10.88
N ALA A 35 5.76 8.96 9.59
CA ALA A 35 4.67 9.60 8.88
C ALA A 35 3.43 8.69 8.80
N ALA A 36 3.60 7.38 8.58
CA ALA A 36 2.50 6.42 8.54
C ALA A 36 1.76 6.32 9.88
N VAL A 37 2.52 6.23 10.99
CA VAL A 37 1.97 6.18 12.35
C VAL A 37 1.21 7.47 12.68
N ALA A 38 1.79 8.62 12.36
CA ALA A 38 1.14 9.91 12.60
C ALA A 38 -0.11 10.10 11.73
N LEU A 39 -0.06 9.70 10.46
CA LEU A 39 -1.20 9.75 9.56
C LEU A 39 -2.35 8.86 10.07
N ALA A 40 -2.02 7.71 10.70
CA ALA A 40 -2.97 6.78 11.30
C ALA A 40 -3.58 7.26 12.63
N ALA A 41 -2.95 8.22 13.30
CA ALA A 41 -3.46 8.81 14.55
C ALA A 41 -4.81 9.53 14.36
N THR A 42 -5.49 9.86 15.47
CA THR A 42 -6.72 10.64 15.40
C THR A 42 -6.41 12.10 15.02
N PRO A 43 -7.35 12.86 14.45
CA PRO A 43 -7.10 14.26 14.09
C PRO A 43 -6.63 15.14 15.26
N GLY A 44 -7.08 14.82 16.49
CA GLY A 44 -6.66 15.53 17.71
C GLY A 44 -5.21 15.26 18.12
N ASP A 45 -4.65 14.12 17.69
CA ASP A 45 -3.28 13.69 17.98
C ASP A 45 -2.32 13.99 16.81
N GLY A 46 -2.69 14.91 15.91
CA GLY A 46 -1.91 15.27 14.73
C GLY A 46 -2.16 14.41 13.50
N GLY A 47 -3.20 13.56 13.51
CA GLY A 47 -3.66 12.83 12.32
C GLY A 47 -4.40 13.70 11.31
N ILE A 48 -4.66 13.14 10.12
CA ILE A 48 -5.48 13.78 9.09
C ILE A 48 -6.98 13.66 9.41
N GLY A 49 -7.75 14.71 9.13
CA GLY A 49 -9.21 14.67 9.19
C GLY A 49 -9.78 13.64 8.21
N ARG A 50 -10.61 12.71 8.70
CA ARG A 50 -11.24 11.67 7.87
C ARG A 50 -12.75 11.87 7.83
N GLN A 51 -13.33 11.73 6.65
CA GLN A 51 -14.78 11.75 6.41
C GLN A 51 -15.25 10.34 6.05
N PRO A 52 -16.41 9.89 6.55
CA PRO A 52 -16.97 8.59 6.17
C PRO A 52 -17.40 8.63 4.70
N ALA A 53 -16.87 7.72 3.88
CA ALA A 53 -17.29 7.51 2.49
C ALA A 53 -17.77 6.07 2.28
N VAL A 54 -18.68 5.85 1.33
CA VAL A 54 -19.18 4.52 1.01
C VAL A 54 -18.33 3.91 -0.09
N VAL A 55 -17.40 3.04 0.27
CA VAL A 55 -16.54 2.32 -0.68
C VAL A 55 -17.02 0.88 -0.79
N ARG A 56 -17.49 0.47 -1.96
CA ARG A 56 -18.05 -0.88 -2.21
C ARG A 56 -19.13 -1.28 -1.19
N GLY A 57 -20.04 -0.37 -0.89
CA GLY A 57 -21.16 -0.60 0.04
C GLY A 57 -20.78 -0.61 1.52
N ARG A 58 -19.59 -0.09 1.88
CA ARG A 58 -19.13 -0.01 3.28
C ARG A 58 -18.65 1.39 3.61
N HIS A 59 -18.95 1.85 4.81
CA HIS A 59 -18.39 3.08 5.33
C HIS A 59 -16.92 2.88 5.68
N VAL A 60 -16.04 3.57 4.95
CA VAL A 60 -14.60 3.62 5.19
C VAL A 60 -14.23 5.07 5.46
N PRO A 61 -13.43 5.34 6.50
CA PRO A 61 -12.87 6.68 6.72
C PRO A 61 -11.91 7.01 5.56
N CYS A 62 -12.21 8.09 4.85
CA CYS A 62 -11.42 8.58 3.72
C CYS A 62 -11.01 10.04 3.93
N PHE A 63 -10.02 10.50 3.19
CA PHE A 63 -9.57 11.90 3.16
C PHE A 63 -9.23 12.28 1.72
N GLN A 64 -9.33 13.58 1.38
CA GLN A 64 -8.99 14.04 0.04
C GLN A 64 -7.49 14.13 -0.15
N GLY A 65 -7.02 13.98 -1.39
CA GLY A 65 -5.61 14.17 -1.74
C GLY A 65 -5.11 15.57 -1.38
N SER A 66 -5.94 16.61 -1.53
CA SER A 66 -5.62 17.97 -1.10
C SER A 66 -5.34 18.06 0.41
N ASP A 67 -6.15 17.37 1.22
CA ASP A 67 -6.01 17.35 2.67
C ASP A 67 -4.73 16.62 3.08
N LEU A 68 -4.38 15.54 2.37
CA LEU A 68 -3.11 14.83 2.56
C LEU A 68 -1.92 15.72 2.28
N LEU A 69 -1.94 16.46 1.19
CA LEU A 69 -0.84 17.36 0.81
C LEU A 69 -0.71 18.52 1.80
N ALA A 70 -1.83 19.10 2.25
CA ALA A 70 -1.83 20.12 3.28
C ALA A 70 -1.31 19.58 4.63
N TRP A 71 -1.72 18.38 5.02
CA TRP A 71 -1.23 17.70 6.22
C TRP A 71 0.28 17.43 6.13
N LEU A 72 0.77 16.88 5.03
CA LEU A 72 2.21 16.65 4.83
C LEU A 72 3.02 17.94 4.93
N ALA A 73 2.52 19.04 4.37
CA ALA A 73 3.18 20.35 4.42
C ALA A 73 3.24 20.96 5.82
N SER A 74 2.31 20.61 6.72
CA SER A 74 2.17 21.20 8.06
C SER A 74 2.57 20.27 9.21
N SER A 75 2.64 18.97 8.96
CA SER A 75 2.88 17.95 9.99
C SER A 75 4.36 17.87 10.35
N THR A 76 4.67 18.10 11.63
CA THR A 76 6.03 17.92 12.16
C THR A 76 6.48 16.46 12.09
N ALA A 77 5.54 15.51 12.20
CA ALA A 77 5.83 14.08 12.09
C ALA A 77 6.21 13.65 10.66
N ALA A 78 5.75 14.40 9.63
CA ALA A 78 6.11 14.18 8.24
C ALA A 78 7.26 15.07 7.75
N ALA A 79 7.74 16.01 8.59
CA ALA A 79 8.68 17.05 8.19
C ALA A 79 9.98 16.48 7.60
N LEU A 80 10.53 15.41 8.20
CA LEU A 80 11.75 14.76 7.69
C LEU A 80 11.54 14.14 6.31
N LEU A 81 10.41 13.45 6.10
CA LEU A 81 10.07 12.84 4.82
C LEU A 81 9.88 13.91 3.73
N VAL A 82 9.19 15.01 4.06
CA VAL A 82 8.96 16.15 3.16
C VAL A 82 10.26 16.92 2.88
N GLN A 83 11.16 17.06 3.85
CA GLN A 83 12.45 17.70 3.63
C GLN A 83 13.32 16.89 2.64
N GLN A 84 13.25 15.56 2.69
CA GLN A 84 14.03 14.67 1.82
C GLN A 84 13.48 14.58 0.40
N HIS A 85 12.15 14.62 0.23
CA HIS A 85 11.52 14.28 -1.05
C HIS A 85 10.60 15.38 -1.62
N GLY A 86 10.20 16.36 -0.81
CA GLY A 86 9.11 17.29 -1.13
C GLY A 86 7.73 16.69 -0.87
N VAL A 87 6.71 17.55 -0.78
CA VAL A 87 5.35 17.17 -0.36
C VAL A 87 4.70 16.15 -1.31
N GLN A 88 4.78 16.40 -2.62
CA GLN A 88 4.17 15.53 -3.64
C GLN A 88 4.81 14.14 -3.65
N GLN A 89 6.15 14.09 -3.65
CA GLN A 89 6.88 12.83 -3.67
C GLN A 89 6.69 12.05 -2.36
N ALA A 90 6.61 12.74 -1.20
CA ALA A 90 6.28 12.11 0.07
C ALA A 90 4.88 11.44 0.03
N ALA A 91 3.89 12.11 -0.56
CA ALA A 91 2.56 11.53 -0.77
C ALA A 91 2.62 10.30 -1.70
N SER A 92 3.38 10.39 -2.80
CA SER A 92 3.65 9.28 -3.70
C SER A 92 4.36 8.10 -3.03
N LEU A 93 5.27 8.35 -2.08
CA LEU A 93 5.92 7.31 -1.28
C LEU A 93 4.94 6.62 -0.32
N LEU A 94 4.02 7.36 0.30
CA LEU A 94 2.96 6.75 1.13
C LEU A 94 2.06 5.81 0.32
N LEU A 95 1.71 6.22 -0.91
CA LEU A 95 0.94 5.40 -1.85
C LEU A 95 1.75 4.19 -2.35
N ALA A 96 3.01 4.41 -2.73
CA ALA A 96 3.91 3.36 -3.19
C ALA A 96 4.20 2.34 -2.08
N ALA A 97 4.27 2.76 -0.82
CA ALA A 97 4.45 1.87 0.33
C ALA A 97 3.15 1.22 0.82
N ASN A 98 2.02 1.40 0.12
CA ASN A 98 0.72 0.83 0.47
C ASN A 98 0.30 1.19 1.90
N ILE A 99 0.63 2.41 2.34
CA ILE A 99 0.13 2.99 3.61
C ILE A 99 -1.26 3.58 3.37
N ILE A 100 -1.41 4.23 2.22
CA ILE A 100 -2.67 4.76 1.71
C ILE A 100 -3.07 4.01 0.44
N SER A 101 -4.37 3.94 0.18
CA SER A 101 -4.94 3.38 -1.04
C SER A 101 -6.05 4.29 -1.56
N PRO A 102 -6.21 4.44 -2.88
CA PRO A 102 -7.33 5.18 -3.43
C PRO A 102 -8.66 4.51 -3.08
N ALA A 103 -9.66 5.32 -2.78
CA ALA A 103 -11.03 4.83 -2.68
C ALA A 103 -11.46 4.24 -4.03
N ALA A 104 -12.27 3.17 -4.01
CA ALA A 104 -12.60 2.39 -5.21
C ALA A 104 -13.20 3.24 -6.35
N ASP A 105 -13.93 4.30 -5.99
CA ASP A 105 -14.61 5.18 -6.95
C ASP A 105 -13.62 6.07 -7.73
N SER A 106 -12.38 6.23 -7.24
CA SER A 106 -11.34 7.04 -7.86
C SER A 106 -10.29 6.22 -8.64
N LEU A 107 -10.46 4.89 -8.72
CA LEU A 107 -9.52 4.02 -9.43
C LEU A 107 -9.41 4.30 -10.93
N PRO A 108 -10.51 4.50 -11.68
CA PRO A 108 -10.44 4.79 -13.11
C PRO A 108 -9.64 6.06 -13.41
N GLU A 109 -9.87 7.12 -12.63
CA GLU A 109 -9.20 8.42 -12.79
C GLU A 109 -7.70 8.33 -12.53
N LEU A 110 -7.28 7.57 -11.51
CA LEU A 110 -5.85 7.34 -11.24
C LEU A 110 -5.17 6.49 -12.32
N LEU A 111 -5.85 5.46 -12.84
CA LEU A 111 -5.32 4.64 -13.92
C LEU A 111 -5.15 5.48 -15.20
N GLU A 112 -6.13 6.33 -15.52
CA GLU A 112 -6.06 7.24 -16.66
C GLU A 112 -4.96 8.29 -16.50
N ALA A 113 -4.85 8.93 -15.33
CA ALA A 113 -3.78 9.88 -15.05
C ALA A 113 -2.38 9.23 -15.11
N SER A 114 -2.25 7.98 -14.65
CA SER A 114 -1.00 7.23 -14.73
C SER A 114 -0.63 6.89 -16.19
N ALA A 115 -1.61 6.55 -17.01
CA ALA A 115 -1.41 6.27 -18.43
C ALA A 115 -0.99 7.53 -19.21
N GLN A 116 -1.61 8.69 -18.92
CA GLN A 116 -1.26 9.97 -19.54
C GLN A 116 0.16 10.44 -19.20
N GLN A 117 0.67 10.11 -18.01
CA GLN A 117 2.05 10.43 -17.62
C GLN A 117 3.09 9.58 -18.38
N ALA A 118 2.76 8.32 -18.66
CA ALA A 118 3.65 7.44 -19.42
C ALA A 118 3.85 7.93 -20.86
N THR A 119 2.86 8.58 -21.47
CA THR A 119 2.95 9.11 -22.85
C THR A 119 3.67 10.46 -22.93
N THR A 120 3.64 11.28 -21.87
CA THR A 120 4.30 12.61 -21.89
C THR A 120 5.82 12.52 -21.69
N GLN A 121 6.33 11.46 -21.07
CA GLN A 121 7.78 11.28 -20.91
C GLN A 121 8.51 10.82 -22.19
N THR A 122 7.81 10.25 -23.17
CA THR A 122 8.45 9.73 -24.40
C THR A 122 8.88 10.80 -25.40
N ASP A 123 8.29 12.00 -25.39
CA ASP A 123 8.54 13.01 -26.44
C ASP A 123 9.69 13.98 -26.13
N THR A 124 10.29 13.95 -24.93
CA THR A 124 11.35 14.91 -24.57
C THR A 124 12.77 14.46 -24.96
N THR A 125 12.95 13.29 -25.59
CA THR A 125 14.27 12.78 -25.98
C THR A 125 14.70 13.08 -27.42
N THR A 126 13.87 13.75 -28.22
CA THR A 126 14.21 14.11 -29.62
C THR A 126 14.37 15.62 -29.80
N SER A 127 15.32 16.26 -29.12
CA SER A 127 15.80 17.57 -29.56
C SER A 127 17.10 18.04 -28.91
N LEU A 128 18.22 17.32 -29.08
CA LEU A 128 19.56 17.92 -28.93
C LEU A 128 20.55 17.20 -29.86
N ASN A 129 20.56 17.59 -31.14
CA ASN A 129 21.75 17.50 -31.98
C ASN A 129 22.32 18.90 -32.17
N SER A 130 23.60 19.05 -31.84
CA SER A 130 24.56 20.10 -32.25
C SER A 130 24.92 21.16 -31.21
N ALA A 131 25.82 20.82 -30.28
CA ALA A 131 27.00 21.63 -29.98
C ALA A 131 28.03 20.78 -29.22
N ALA A 132 29.19 20.57 -29.84
CA ALA A 132 30.30 19.82 -29.28
C ALA A 132 30.85 20.51 -28.01
N THR A 133 30.88 19.80 -26.89
CA THR A 133 31.74 20.14 -25.75
C THR A 133 32.32 18.86 -25.20
N THR A 134 33.63 18.73 -25.38
CA THR A 134 34.48 17.64 -24.90
C THR A 134 34.57 17.73 -23.37
N GLY A 135 33.68 17.03 -22.67
CA GLY A 135 33.68 16.94 -21.22
C GLY A 135 33.62 15.48 -20.77
N THR A 136 34.73 15.00 -20.23
CA THR A 136 34.91 13.65 -19.67
C THR A 136 34.12 13.53 -18.36
N GLY A 137 32.80 13.34 -18.47
CA GLY A 137 31.91 13.13 -17.32
C GLY A 137 31.52 11.66 -17.19
N THR A 138 31.90 11.05 -16.07
CA THR A 138 31.50 9.70 -15.65
C THR A 138 29.98 9.58 -15.63
N ALA A 139 29.42 8.97 -16.67
CA ALA A 139 28.00 8.63 -16.76
C ALA A 139 27.70 7.51 -15.76
N LEU A 140 27.11 7.86 -14.62
CA LEU A 140 26.36 6.91 -13.79
C LEU A 140 25.06 6.63 -14.54
N SER A 141 24.91 5.39 -14.98
CA SER A 141 23.73 4.90 -15.69
C SER A 141 22.45 5.21 -14.92
N GLU A 142 21.59 6.03 -15.49
CA GLU A 142 20.19 6.16 -15.10
C GLU A 142 19.47 4.84 -15.45
N GLU A 143 19.60 3.84 -14.59
CA GLU A 143 18.74 2.66 -14.69
C GLU A 143 17.30 3.09 -14.45
N GLY A 144 16.54 3.21 -15.54
CA GLY A 144 15.08 3.10 -15.61
C GLY A 144 14.32 3.60 -14.37
N GLY A 145 14.53 4.87 -14.00
CA GLY A 145 13.90 5.51 -12.85
C GLY A 145 12.38 5.44 -12.96
N LYS A 146 11.79 4.41 -12.36
CA LYS A 146 10.36 4.14 -12.49
C LYS A 146 9.57 5.27 -11.84
N ALA A 147 8.68 5.90 -12.63
CA ALA A 147 7.81 6.95 -12.14
C ALA A 147 6.96 6.45 -10.96
N LEU A 148 7.03 7.15 -9.83
CA LEU A 148 6.16 6.88 -8.69
C LEU A 148 4.72 7.29 -9.02
N PRO A 149 3.71 6.60 -8.48
CA PRO A 149 2.33 6.98 -8.69
C PRO A 149 2.08 8.37 -8.08
N LYS A 150 1.53 9.29 -8.87
CA LYS A 150 1.24 10.66 -8.42
C LYS A 150 -0.04 10.67 -7.58
N VAL A 151 0.01 11.37 -6.45
CA VAL A 151 -1.20 11.67 -5.66
C VAL A 151 -1.95 12.83 -6.31
N LEU A 152 -3.24 12.64 -6.55
CA LEU A 152 -4.11 13.64 -7.18
C LEU A 152 -4.92 14.38 -6.10
N PRO A 153 -4.97 15.71 -6.11
CA PRO A 153 -5.66 16.48 -5.07
C PRO A 153 -7.16 16.16 -4.94
N ALA A 154 -7.84 15.87 -6.05
CA ALA A 154 -9.27 15.60 -6.10
C ALA A 154 -9.63 14.13 -5.80
N THR A 155 -8.63 13.25 -5.68
CA THR A 155 -8.86 11.83 -5.43
C THR A 155 -9.03 11.57 -3.93
N SER A 156 -10.00 10.72 -3.60
CA SER A 156 -10.22 10.25 -2.24
C SER A 156 -9.30 9.07 -1.92
N TYR A 157 -8.66 9.12 -0.76
CA TYR A 157 -7.76 8.09 -0.26
C TYR A 157 -8.23 7.59 1.11
N HIS A 158 -7.84 6.37 1.46
CA HIS A 158 -8.05 5.79 2.79
C HIS A 158 -6.78 5.09 3.27
N LEU A 159 -6.67 4.86 4.57
CA LEU A 159 -5.59 4.05 5.12
C LEU A 159 -5.86 2.58 4.83
N VAL A 160 -4.82 1.87 4.40
CA VAL A 160 -4.91 0.43 4.13
C VAL A 160 -5.23 -0.36 5.41
N SER A 161 -4.74 0.11 6.56
CA SER A 161 -5.06 -0.47 7.88
C SER A 161 -6.53 -0.32 8.28
N GLU A 162 -7.27 0.59 7.64
CA GLU A 162 -8.70 0.84 7.88
C GLU A 162 -9.60 0.15 6.86
N ALA A 163 -9.03 -0.46 5.83
CA ALA A 163 -9.78 -1.20 4.85
C ALA A 163 -10.53 -2.36 5.54
N GLY A 164 -11.86 -2.36 5.43
CA GLY A 164 -12.69 -3.36 6.09
C GLY A 164 -12.37 -4.77 5.57
N ARG A 165 -12.35 -5.77 6.47
CA ARG A 165 -12.11 -7.18 6.11
C ARG A 165 -13.01 -7.62 4.97
N PRO A 166 -12.51 -8.28 3.92
CA PRO A 166 -13.32 -8.68 2.78
C PRO A 166 -14.54 -9.50 3.24
N GLY A 167 -15.67 -9.32 2.55
CA GLY A 167 -16.88 -10.11 2.82
C GLY A 167 -16.61 -11.60 2.62
N LYS A 168 -17.43 -12.48 3.22
CA LYS A 168 -17.35 -13.91 2.95
C LYS A 168 -17.46 -14.16 1.44
N GLY A 169 -16.53 -14.94 0.88
CA GLY A 169 -16.47 -15.24 -0.55
C GLY A 169 -15.77 -14.21 -1.43
N ALA A 170 -15.43 -13.02 -0.91
CA ALA A 170 -14.56 -12.10 -1.62
C ALA A 170 -13.10 -12.57 -1.53
N ALA A 171 -12.30 -12.29 -2.57
CA ALA A 171 -10.88 -12.61 -2.57
C ALA A 171 -10.19 -11.99 -1.34
N LEU A 172 -9.39 -12.82 -0.65
CA LEU A 172 -8.81 -12.49 0.66
C LEU A 172 -8.00 -11.20 0.63
N ASN A 173 -7.42 -10.85 -0.51
CA ASN A 173 -6.54 -9.69 -0.66
C ASN A 173 -7.20 -8.52 -1.40
N SER A 174 -8.50 -8.57 -1.72
CA SER A 174 -9.16 -7.58 -2.60
C SER A 174 -9.14 -6.11 -2.12
N HIS A 175 -8.60 -5.88 -0.93
CA HIS A 175 -8.39 -4.58 -0.28
C HIS A 175 -6.95 -4.06 -0.38
N TYR A 176 -5.99 -4.90 -0.78
CA TYR A 176 -4.61 -4.47 -0.99
C TYR A 176 -4.42 -3.93 -2.40
N TRP A 177 -3.76 -2.79 -2.51
CA TRP A 177 -3.34 -2.22 -3.78
C TRP A 177 -1.84 -2.45 -3.97
N TRP A 178 -1.47 -3.31 -4.92
CA TRP A 178 -0.06 -3.51 -5.25
C TRP A 178 0.44 -2.40 -6.20
N SER A 179 1.19 -1.46 -5.65
CA SER A 179 1.84 -0.34 -6.35
C SER A 179 3.16 -0.72 -7.04
N GLY A 180 3.77 -1.84 -6.65
CA GLY A 180 5.08 -2.29 -7.14
C GLY A 180 5.08 -2.68 -8.63
N PRO A 181 6.25 -2.94 -9.23
CA PRO A 181 6.33 -3.60 -10.54
C PRO A 181 5.58 -4.93 -10.51
N VAL A 182 4.92 -5.26 -11.61
CA VAL A 182 4.30 -6.57 -11.79
C VAL A 182 5.41 -7.50 -12.24
N ARG A 183 5.82 -8.45 -11.40
CA ARG A 183 6.68 -9.56 -11.85
C ARG A 183 5.86 -10.57 -12.65
N PRO A 184 6.49 -11.38 -13.51
CA PRO A 184 5.82 -12.51 -14.16
C PRO A 184 5.15 -13.43 -13.14
N ALA A 185 3.90 -13.82 -13.40
CA ALA A 185 3.11 -14.64 -12.46
C ALA A 185 3.83 -15.94 -12.06
N VAL A 186 4.63 -16.52 -12.96
CA VAL A 186 5.44 -17.73 -12.71
C VAL A 186 6.51 -17.47 -11.65
N GLU A 187 7.20 -16.33 -11.72
CA GLU A 187 8.23 -15.95 -10.74
C GLU A 187 7.61 -15.69 -9.37
N VAL A 188 6.49 -14.95 -9.33
CA VAL A 188 5.76 -14.68 -8.08
C VAL A 188 5.27 -15.98 -7.45
N ALA A 189 4.73 -16.91 -8.25
CA ALA A 189 4.28 -18.20 -7.76
C ALA A 189 5.43 -19.05 -7.19
N ALA A 190 6.60 -19.04 -7.83
CA ALA A 190 7.78 -19.75 -7.35
C ALA A 190 8.31 -19.17 -6.02
N ASP A 191 8.39 -17.84 -5.91
CA ASP A 191 8.78 -17.11 -4.69
C ASP A 191 7.81 -17.40 -3.53
N LEU A 192 6.50 -17.31 -3.79
CA LEU A 192 5.47 -17.64 -2.80
C LEU A 192 5.56 -19.09 -2.33
N ARG A 193 5.82 -20.03 -3.25
CA ARG A 193 6.03 -21.44 -2.91
C ARG A 193 7.25 -21.61 -2.00
N ALA A 194 8.37 -20.96 -2.32
CA ALA A 194 9.58 -21.04 -1.50
C ALA A 194 9.33 -20.50 -0.08
N ARG A 195 8.65 -19.34 0.04
CA ARG A 195 8.33 -18.69 1.32
C ARG A 195 7.41 -19.55 2.19
N ILE A 196 6.35 -20.10 1.61
CA ILE A 196 5.41 -20.92 2.39
C ILE A 196 6.06 -22.23 2.83
N LEU A 197 6.91 -22.86 2.01
CA LEU A 197 7.66 -24.05 2.41
C LEU A 197 8.62 -23.74 3.57
N ALA A 198 9.38 -22.64 3.50
CA ALA A 198 10.27 -22.23 4.59
C ALA A 198 9.54 -21.96 5.92
N LEU A 199 8.32 -21.39 5.84
CA LEU A 199 7.44 -21.22 7.01
C LEU A 199 6.97 -22.56 7.55
N TYR A 200 6.54 -23.48 6.69
CA TYR A 200 6.09 -24.81 7.10
C TYR A 200 7.24 -25.58 7.74
N ASP A 201 8.42 -25.63 7.12
CA ASP A 201 9.58 -26.33 7.68
C ASP A 201 9.95 -25.85 9.09
N THR A 202 9.74 -24.57 9.39
CA THR A 202 9.99 -24.01 10.73
C THR A 202 8.92 -24.40 11.75
N HIS A 203 7.65 -24.45 11.33
CA HIS A 203 6.49 -24.60 12.23
C HIS A 203 5.81 -25.97 12.16
N LEU A 204 6.37 -26.90 11.38
CA LEU A 204 5.96 -28.29 11.29
C LEU A 204 6.43 -29.04 12.54
N SER A 205 5.56 -29.88 13.10
CA SER A 205 5.93 -30.75 14.21
C SER A 205 6.99 -31.76 13.77
N SER A 206 7.77 -32.27 14.74
CA SER A 206 8.86 -33.22 14.49
C SER A 206 8.43 -34.51 13.79
N ASN A 207 7.14 -34.89 13.89
CA ASN A 207 6.58 -36.04 13.21
C ASN A 207 6.04 -35.72 11.80
N GLY A 208 6.08 -34.46 11.36
CA GLY A 208 5.63 -34.02 10.04
C GLY A 208 4.10 -34.00 9.86
N ARG A 209 3.30 -34.24 10.91
CA ARG A 209 1.85 -34.47 10.78
C ARG A 209 0.99 -33.25 11.09
N SER A 210 1.55 -32.23 11.75
CA SER A 210 0.80 -31.05 12.18
C SER A 210 1.62 -29.78 12.07
N VAL A 211 0.96 -28.66 11.77
CA VAL A 211 1.56 -27.33 11.71
C VAL A 211 1.07 -26.50 12.88
N ASN A 212 1.96 -25.81 13.58
CA ASN A 212 1.60 -24.88 14.64
C ASN A 212 1.12 -23.54 14.04
N TYR A 213 -0.14 -23.49 13.61
CA TYR A 213 -0.72 -22.28 13.00
C TYR A 213 -0.64 -21.01 13.88
N PRO A 214 -0.85 -21.06 15.21
CA PRO A 214 -0.62 -19.90 16.06
C PRO A 214 0.81 -19.36 15.99
N ALA A 215 1.83 -20.23 16.01
CA ALA A 215 3.23 -19.83 15.90
C ALA A 215 3.56 -19.31 14.48
N LEU A 216 3.07 -20.00 13.45
CA LEU A 216 3.23 -19.57 12.05
C LEU A 216 2.65 -18.17 11.83
N LYS A 217 1.46 -17.89 12.38
CA LYS A 217 0.83 -16.57 12.27
C LYS A 217 1.60 -15.47 13.01
N ALA A 218 2.33 -15.81 14.07
CA ALA A 218 3.13 -14.87 14.84
C ALA A 218 4.53 -14.64 14.23
N ASP A 219 4.96 -15.48 13.27
CA ASP A 219 6.23 -15.34 12.58
C ASP A 219 6.22 -14.11 11.65
N PRO A 220 7.20 -13.18 11.77
CA PRO A 220 7.29 -12.00 10.89
C PRO A 220 7.32 -12.35 9.39
N ARG A 221 7.90 -13.50 9.02
CA ARG A 221 7.96 -13.96 7.61
C ARG A 221 6.58 -14.28 7.04
N PHE A 222 5.59 -14.57 7.90
CA PHE A 222 4.21 -14.77 7.46
C PHE A 222 3.59 -13.45 6.94
N ALA A 223 3.93 -12.31 7.54
CA ALA A 223 3.51 -11.01 7.02
C ALA A 223 4.11 -10.75 5.63
N GLU A 224 5.40 -11.05 5.44
CA GLU A 224 6.04 -10.94 4.13
C GLU A 224 5.40 -11.85 3.07
N TYR A 225 5.02 -13.08 3.46
CA TYR A 225 4.28 -13.99 2.59
C TYR A 225 2.93 -13.39 2.18
N VAL A 226 2.16 -12.86 3.14
CA VAL A 226 0.87 -12.21 2.85
C VAL A 226 1.06 -11.01 1.92
N ASP A 227 2.06 -10.16 2.16
CA ASP A 227 2.37 -9.02 1.30
C ASP A 227 2.73 -9.47 -0.12
N ALA A 228 3.53 -10.51 -0.27
CA ALA A 228 3.87 -11.09 -1.57
C ALA A 228 2.63 -11.67 -2.29
N THR A 229 1.63 -12.18 -1.57
CA THR A 229 0.38 -12.65 -2.20
C THR A 229 -0.48 -11.51 -2.76
N ALA A 230 -0.26 -10.26 -2.35
CA ALA A 230 -0.95 -9.11 -2.95
C ALA A 230 -0.48 -8.88 -4.41
N GLU A 231 0.75 -9.26 -4.75
CA GLU A 231 1.28 -9.10 -6.11
C GLU A 231 0.53 -9.93 -7.16
N LEU A 232 0.08 -11.15 -6.79
CA LEU A 232 -0.70 -12.03 -7.67
C LEU A 232 -2.00 -11.41 -8.17
N GLN A 233 -2.53 -10.42 -7.46
CA GLN A 233 -3.80 -9.78 -7.84
C GLN A 233 -3.71 -8.95 -9.11
N ARG A 234 -2.52 -8.43 -9.44
CA ARG A 234 -2.33 -7.57 -10.61
C ARG A 234 -2.10 -8.38 -11.90
N GLY A 235 -1.50 -9.58 -11.78
CA GLY A 235 -1.14 -10.43 -12.91
C GLY A 235 -2.31 -11.12 -13.61
N GLY A 236 -3.50 -11.20 -12.98
CA GLY A 236 -4.65 -11.93 -13.51
C GLY A 236 -5.50 -11.19 -14.56
N ALA A 237 -5.37 -9.87 -14.67
CA ALA A 237 -6.31 -9.07 -15.47
C ALA A 237 -5.86 -8.78 -16.92
N HIS A 238 -4.58 -8.97 -17.26
CA HIS A 238 -4.02 -8.42 -18.51
C HIS A 238 -3.48 -9.41 -19.54
N GLY A 239 -3.50 -10.73 -19.29
CA GLY A 239 -2.65 -11.63 -20.07
C GLY A 239 -3.20 -13.00 -20.48
N ALA A 240 -4.45 -13.34 -20.15
CA ALA A 240 -5.10 -14.45 -20.86
C ALA A 240 -5.59 -13.94 -22.23
N VAL A 241 -4.66 -13.45 -23.06
CA VAL A 241 -4.82 -13.61 -24.50
C VAL A 241 -4.87 -15.11 -24.68
N HIS A 242 -6.08 -15.61 -24.86
CA HIS A 242 -6.37 -16.99 -25.19
C HIS A 242 -5.53 -17.32 -26.42
N GLN A 243 -4.31 -17.85 -26.24
CA GLN A 243 -3.62 -18.48 -27.34
C GLN A 243 -4.50 -19.67 -27.70
N PRO A 244 -5.08 -19.72 -28.91
CA PRO A 244 -5.81 -20.90 -29.33
C PRO A 244 -4.81 -22.04 -29.29
N VAL A 245 -5.11 -23.06 -28.49
CA VAL A 245 -4.37 -24.32 -28.54
C VAL A 245 -4.59 -24.85 -29.95
N GLN A 246 -3.59 -24.70 -30.82
CA GLN A 246 -3.61 -25.36 -32.12
C GLN A 246 -3.44 -26.85 -31.85
N CYS A 247 -4.55 -27.57 -31.80
CA CYS A 247 -4.54 -29.02 -31.92
C CYS A 247 -3.91 -29.37 -33.28
N ARG A 248 -2.74 -30.01 -33.25
CA ARG A 248 -2.16 -30.69 -34.41
C ARG A 248 -2.69 -32.12 -34.48
#